data_AF-A0A3D5QA09-F1
#
_entry.id   AF-A0A3D5QA09-F1
#
_cell.length_a   1.000
_cell.length_b   1.000
_cell.length_c   1.000
_cell.angle_alpha   90.00
_cell.angle_beta   90.00
_cell.angle_gamma   90.00
#
_symmetry.space_group_name_H-M   'P 1'
#
loop_
_entity.id
_entity.type
_entity.pdbx_description
1 polymer ?
#
loop_
_entity_poly.entity_id
_entity_poly.type
_entity_poly.pdbx_seq_one_letter_code
_entity_poly.pdbx_strand_id
1 'polypeptide(L)'
;IVYAPHTVQEAVDLTYRSFEISEKYRNPVIILGDGALGQMAETVILPPFKEKGETDEGWELTGAKSRDPRSVKSLRLAEGTLLEHNLYLEKKFKLISRNETEYSYEEGAYDVLVVAFGT
;
A
#
# COMPACT_ATOMS: atom_id res chain seq x y z
N ILE A 1 -3.22 1.00 -3.07
CA ILE A 1 -2.18 0.06 -3.54
C ILE A 1 -2.72 -1.32 -3.25
N VAL A 2 -2.64 -2.24 -4.21
CA VAL A 2 -3.14 -3.60 -4.04
C VAL A 2 -2.01 -4.55 -4.38
N TYR A 3 -1.63 -5.37 -3.42
CA TYR A 3 -0.67 -6.46 -3.60
C TYR A 3 -1.43 -7.77 -3.74
N ALA A 4 -1.00 -8.58 -4.69
CA ALA A 4 -1.64 -9.83 -5.09
C ALA A 4 -0.61 -10.96 -4.97
N PRO A 5 -0.37 -11.51 -3.77
CA PRO A 5 0.59 -12.59 -3.58
C PRO A 5 0.15 -13.87 -4.31
N HIS A 6 1.12 -14.60 -4.85
CA HIS A 6 0.93 -15.92 -5.45
C HIS A 6 1.28 -17.06 -4.48
N THR A 7 2.20 -16.82 -3.52
CA THR A 7 2.63 -17.82 -2.52
C THR A 7 2.42 -17.34 -1.09
N VAL A 8 2.47 -18.25 -0.12
CA VAL A 8 2.33 -17.87 1.30
C VAL A 8 3.54 -17.05 1.75
N GLN A 9 4.74 -17.34 1.23
CA GLN A 9 5.95 -16.55 1.49
C GLN A 9 5.81 -15.11 0.96
N GLU A 10 5.33 -14.93 -0.28
CA GLU A 10 5.05 -13.59 -0.81
C GLU A 10 4.00 -12.84 0.01
N ALA A 11 2.96 -13.53 0.49
CA ALA A 11 1.96 -12.92 1.36
C ALA A 11 2.58 -12.38 2.66
N VAL A 12 3.52 -13.11 3.26
CA VAL A 12 4.30 -12.66 4.42
C VAL A 12 5.11 -11.42 4.06
N ASP A 13 5.93 -11.48 3.02
CA ASP A 13 6.86 -10.40 2.65
C ASP A 13 6.12 -9.11 2.26
N LEU A 14 5.04 -9.24 1.48
CA LEU A 14 4.19 -8.12 1.07
C LEU A 14 3.42 -7.53 2.24
N THR A 15 3.03 -8.34 3.24
CA THR A 15 2.41 -7.83 4.46
C THR A 15 3.36 -6.91 5.22
N TYR A 16 4.62 -7.30 5.41
CA TYR A 16 5.61 -6.43 6.06
C TYR A 16 5.85 -5.15 5.26
N ARG A 17 6.03 -5.27 3.94
CA ARG A 17 6.21 -4.12 3.04
C ARG A 17 5.01 -3.18 3.06
N SER A 18 3.79 -3.70 3.25
CA SER A 18 2.56 -2.90 3.21
C SER A 18 2.54 -1.79 4.25
N PHE A 19 3.13 -2.00 5.43
CA PHE A 19 3.20 -0.98 6.48
C PHE A 19 4.07 0.20 6.03
N GLU A 20 5.28 -0.07 5.53
CA GLU A 20 6.20 0.96 5.04
C GLU A 20 5.58 1.76 3.90
N ILE A 21 4.94 1.06 2.96
CA ILE A 21 4.30 1.68 1.79
C ILE A 21 3.05 2.48 2.18
N SER A 22 2.26 1.99 3.13
CA SER A 22 1.09 2.68 3.67
C SER A 22 1.50 4.00 4.32
N GLU A 23 2.56 3.98 5.12
CA GLU A 23 3.10 5.17 5.79
C GLU A 23 3.72 6.15 4.79
N LYS A 24 4.60 5.68 3.91
CA LYS A 24 5.27 6.49 2.86
C LYS A 24 4.28 7.33 2.05
N TYR A 25 3.17 6.73 1.62
CA TYR A 25 2.19 7.42 0.80
C TYR A 25 0.99 7.94 1.59
N ARG A 26 0.85 7.63 2.88
CA ARG A 26 -0.37 7.87 3.66
C ARG A 26 -1.60 7.37 2.89
N ASN A 27 -1.56 6.10 2.51
CA ASN A 27 -2.58 5.48 1.66
C ASN A 27 -2.82 4.03 2.10
N PRO A 28 -4.09 3.59 2.18
CA PRO A 28 -4.37 2.18 2.42
C PRO A 28 -3.69 1.27 1.40
N VAL A 29 -3.11 0.18 1.92
CA VAL A 29 -2.60 -0.94 1.14
C VAL A 29 -3.53 -2.12 1.40
N ILE A 30 -3.92 -2.81 0.34
CA ILE A 30 -4.73 -4.03 0.40
C ILE A 30 -3.82 -5.20 0.00
N ILE A 31 -3.77 -6.24 0.83
CA ILE A 31 -3.25 -7.55 0.43
C ILE A 31 -4.45 -8.37 -0.05
N LEU A 32 -4.49 -8.66 -1.33
CA LEU A 32 -5.57 -9.37 -1.99
C LEU A 32 -5.16 -10.82 -2.22
N GLY A 33 -5.54 -11.71 -1.32
CA GLY A 33 -5.38 -13.17 -1.50
C GLY A 33 -6.62 -13.80 -2.12
N ASP A 34 -6.47 -14.99 -2.70
CA ASP A 34 -7.58 -15.79 -3.21
C ASP A 34 -7.94 -16.96 -2.29
N GLY A 35 -8.99 -17.71 -2.65
CA GLY A 35 -9.45 -18.84 -1.86
C GLY A 35 -8.46 -20.00 -1.78
N ALA A 36 -7.66 -20.22 -2.84
CA ALA A 36 -6.65 -21.27 -2.86
C ALA A 36 -5.51 -20.92 -1.89
N LEU A 37 -4.96 -19.71 -1.99
CA LEU A 37 -3.91 -19.20 -1.13
C LEU A 37 -4.34 -19.20 0.35
N GLY A 38 -5.61 -18.87 0.63
CA GLY A 38 -6.16 -18.90 1.98
C GLY A 38 -6.24 -20.30 2.61
N GLN A 39 -6.14 -21.36 1.82
CA GLN A 39 -6.13 -22.75 2.28
C GLN A 39 -4.75 -23.40 2.24
N MET A 40 -3.75 -22.74 1.65
CA MET A 40 -2.39 -23.26 1.53
C MET A 40 -1.64 -23.19 2.86
N ALA A 41 -0.82 -24.20 3.12
CA ALA A 41 0.09 -24.25 4.25
C ALA A 41 1.51 -24.52 3.73
N GLU A 42 2.39 -23.54 3.90
CA GLU A 42 3.78 -23.61 3.45
C GLU A 42 4.71 -23.25 4.61
N THR A 43 5.94 -23.77 4.59
CA THR A 43 6.97 -23.30 5.51
C THR A 43 7.45 -21.93 5.05
N VAL A 44 7.43 -20.94 5.94
CA VAL A 44 7.84 -19.57 5.62
C VAL A 44 8.99 -19.10 6.50
N ILE A 45 9.76 -18.16 5.98
CA ILE A 45 10.77 -17.43 6.73
C ILE A 45 10.17 -16.07 7.10
N LEU A 46 9.99 -15.84 8.41
CA LEU A 46 9.49 -14.55 8.89
C LEU A 46 10.62 -13.51 8.85
N PRO A 47 10.36 -12.31 8.30
CA PRO A 47 11.27 -11.19 8.42
C PRO A 47 11.53 -10.84 9.90
N PRO A 48 12.71 -10.28 10.23
CA PRO A 48 12.99 -9.83 11.58
C PRO A 48 11.95 -8.80 12.02
N PHE A 49 11.62 -8.81 13.31
CA PHE A 49 10.73 -7.81 13.89
C PHE A 49 11.31 -6.40 13.71
N LYS A 50 10.47 -5.47 13.27
CA LYS A 50 10.81 -4.04 13.13
C LYS A 50 10.07 -3.26 14.20
N GLU A 51 10.80 -2.70 15.16
CA GLU A 51 10.22 -1.74 16.09
C GLU A 51 9.86 -0.46 15.33
N LYS A 52 8.64 0.02 15.56
CA LYS A 52 8.24 1.34 15.10
C LYS A 52 8.82 2.38 16.05
N GLY A 53 9.66 3.27 15.53
CA GLY A 53 10.22 4.36 16.30
C GLY A 53 9.17 5.36 16.76
N GLU A 54 9.45 6.08 17.85
CA GLU A 54 8.65 7.20 18.32
C GLU A 54 9.16 8.50 17.69
N THR A 55 8.92 8.69 16.40
CA THR A 55 9.20 9.95 15.70
C THR A 55 7.90 10.62 15.31
N ASP A 56 7.81 11.93 15.52
CA ASP A 56 6.70 12.74 14.99
C ASP A 56 6.93 12.97 13.49
N GLU A 57 6.20 12.24 12.63
CA GLU A 57 6.30 12.35 11.17
C GLU A 57 5.56 13.57 10.60
N GLY A 58 5.01 14.43 11.46
CA GLY A 58 4.42 15.70 11.04
C GLY A 58 2.93 15.63 10.65
N TRP A 59 2.30 14.45 10.66
CA TRP A 59 0.92 14.28 10.18
C TRP A 59 -0.01 13.57 11.18
N GLU A 60 0.55 12.92 12.20
CA GLU A 60 -0.15 12.05 13.13
C GLU A 60 -0.91 12.84 14.20
N LEU A 61 -1.96 12.22 14.72
CA LEU A 61 -2.84 12.80 15.74
C LEU A 61 -2.48 12.27 17.14
N THR A 62 -1.24 12.51 17.57
CA THR A 62 -0.68 12.07 18.87
C THR A 62 -0.91 13.05 20.04
N GLY A 63 -1.84 13.99 19.88
CA GLY A 63 -2.04 15.10 20.82
C GLY A 63 -1.22 16.35 20.44
N ALA A 64 -1.59 17.50 21.02
CA ALA A 64 -1.08 18.82 20.61
C ALA A 64 -0.52 19.63 21.78
N LYS A 65 0.00 18.97 22.83
CA LYS A 65 0.47 19.68 24.04
C LYS A 65 1.67 20.61 23.77
N SER A 66 2.53 20.25 22.83
CA SER A 66 3.77 20.97 22.52
C SER A 66 3.85 21.50 21.07
N ARG A 67 2.72 21.49 20.34
CA ARG A 67 2.64 21.94 18.95
C ARG A 67 1.22 22.39 18.59
N ASP A 68 1.07 23.10 17.49
CA ASP A 68 -0.25 23.43 16.96
C ASP A 68 -1.09 22.17 16.64
N PRO A 69 -2.42 22.25 16.77
CA PRO A 69 -3.31 21.14 16.46
C PRO A 69 -3.26 20.78 14.98
N ARG A 70 -3.24 19.49 14.68
CA ARG A 70 -3.37 18.95 13.33
C ARG A 70 -4.83 18.55 13.08
N SER A 71 -5.29 18.71 11.85
CA SER A 71 -6.65 18.36 11.45
C SER A 71 -6.62 17.51 10.18
N VAL A 72 -7.27 16.35 10.25
CA VAL A 72 -7.52 15.47 9.10
C VAL A 72 -9.00 15.55 8.78
N LYS A 73 -9.34 15.97 7.57
CA LYS A 73 -10.73 16.17 7.13
C LYS A 73 -11.01 15.33 5.89
N SER A 74 -12.06 14.52 5.95
CA SER A 74 -12.61 13.80 4.79
C SER A 74 -13.53 14.67 3.95
N LEU A 75 -14.19 15.66 4.57
CA LEU A 75 -15.13 16.57 3.93
C LEU A 75 -14.49 17.95 3.70
N ARG A 76 -14.59 18.45 2.46
CA ARG A 76 -14.14 19.79 2.05
C ARG A 76 -15.30 20.51 1.36
N LEU A 77 -15.81 21.56 2.00
CA LEU A 77 -17.03 22.26 1.56
C LEU A 77 -16.77 23.59 0.87
N ALA A 78 -15.57 24.15 1.02
CA ALA A 78 -15.25 25.41 0.37
C ALA A 78 -15.13 25.22 -1.14
N GLU A 79 -15.60 26.20 -1.90
CA GLU A 79 -15.53 26.21 -3.35
C GLU A 79 -14.09 25.99 -3.84
N GLY A 80 -13.92 25.22 -4.91
CA GLY A 80 -12.60 24.90 -5.50
C GLY A 80 -11.77 23.85 -4.73
N THR A 81 -11.97 23.67 -3.43
CA THR A 81 -11.11 22.77 -2.62
C THR A 81 -11.19 21.29 -3.00
N LEU A 82 -12.32 20.85 -3.57
CA LEU A 82 -12.47 19.48 -4.09
C LEU A 82 -11.70 19.28 -5.40
N LEU A 83 -11.64 20.28 -6.27
CA LEU A 83 -10.87 20.22 -7.51
C LEU A 83 -9.37 20.11 -7.19
N GLU A 84 -8.87 20.98 -6.32
CA GLU A 84 -7.47 20.94 -5.86
C GLU A 84 -7.12 19.58 -5.23
N HIS A 85 -8.02 19.06 -4.39
CA HIS A 85 -7.83 17.74 -3.79
C HIS A 85 -7.78 16.62 -4.83
N ASN A 86 -8.67 16.63 -5.82
CA ASN A 86 -8.67 15.64 -6.89
C ASN A 86 -7.40 15.70 -7.75
N LEU A 87 -6.92 16.90 -8.09
CA LEU A 87 -5.65 17.08 -8.82
C LEU A 87 -4.45 16.59 -7.99
N TYR A 88 -4.47 16.83 -6.69
CA TYR A 88 -3.46 16.28 -5.78
C TYR A 88 -3.51 14.74 -5.74
N LEU A 89 -4.70 14.14 -5.62
CA LEU A 89 -4.87 12.68 -5.61
C LEU A 89 -4.42 12.05 -6.93
N GLU A 90 -4.74 12.68 -8.06
CA GLU A 90 -4.30 12.21 -9.38
C GLU A 90 -2.77 12.16 -9.47
N LYS A 91 -2.08 13.24 -9.08
CA LYS A 91 -0.61 13.29 -9.04
C LYS A 91 -0.03 12.23 -8.10
N LYS A 92 -0.62 12.07 -6.92
CA LYS A 92 -0.24 11.05 -5.93
C LYS A 92 -0.38 9.64 -6.50
N PHE A 93 -1.50 9.31 -7.12
CA PHE A 93 -1.74 7.97 -7.66
C PHE A 93 -0.87 7.67 -8.88
N LYS A 94 -0.60 8.65 -9.75
CA LYS A 94 0.39 8.51 -10.83
C LYS A 94 1.79 8.20 -10.29
N LEU A 95 2.22 8.90 -9.24
CA LEU A 95 3.50 8.66 -8.57
C LEU A 95 3.57 7.24 -7.98
N ILE A 96 2.51 6.83 -7.26
CA ILE A 96 2.41 5.51 -6.65
C ILE A 96 2.47 4.41 -7.72
N SER A 97 1.68 4.55 -8.80
CA SER A 97 1.66 3.56 -9.89
C SER A 97 3.03 3.41 -10.53
N ARG A 98 3.76 4.52 -10.74
CA ARG A 98 5.12 4.45 -11.30
C ARG A 98 6.12 3.74 -10.36
N ASN A 99 6.01 3.97 -9.05
CA ASN A 99 7.03 3.55 -8.10
C ASN A 99 6.78 2.15 -7.50
N GLU A 100 5.52 1.72 -7.41
CA GLU A 100 5.13 0.54 -6.62
C GLU A 100 4.48 -0.56 -7.47
N THR A 101 4.41 -0.41 -8.80
CA THR A 101 3.96 -1.49 -9.68
C THR A 101 5.06 -2.53 -9.79
N GLU A 102 4.75 -3.75 -9.36
CA GLU A 102 5.66 -4.90 -9.41
C GLU A 102 4.93 -6.10 -10.00
N TYR A 103 5.67 -6.91 -10.75
CA TYR A 103 5.19 -8.14 -11.35
C TYR A 103 6.36 -9.09 -11.57
N SER A 104 6.08 -10.38 -11.50
CA SER A 104 6.97 -11.45 -11.93
C SER A 104 6.26 -12.25 -13.02
N TYR A 105 7.04 -12.79 -13.94
CA TYR A 105 6.55 -13.68 -14.98
C TYR A 105 7.70 -14.60 -15.40
N GLU A 106 7.37 -15.75 -15.95
CA GLU A 106 8.37 -16.64 -16.52
C GLU A 106 8.85 -16.06 -17.86
N GLU A 107 10.17 -16.02 -18.07
CA GLU A 107 10.72 -15.59 -19.36
C GLU A 107 10.53 -16.69 -20.42
N GLY A 108 10.06 -16.32 -21.61
CA GLY A 108 9.76 -17.26 -22.67
C GLY A 108 9.35 -16.59 -23.98
N ALA A 109 9.19 -17.40 -25.03
CA ALA A 109 8.67 -16.93 -26.31
C ALA A 109 7.13 -16.93 -26.26
N TYR A 110 6.55 -15.74 -26.14
CA TYR A 110 5.10 -15.54 -26.15
C TYR A 110 4.70 -14.65 -27.32
N ASP A 111 3.74 -15.10 -28.14
CA ASP A 111 3.08 -14.23 -29.12
C ASP A 111 2.11 -13.25 -28.43
N VAL A 112 1.47 -13.70 -27.33
CA VAL A 112 0.57 -12.92 -26.48
C VAL A 112 0.67 -13.42 -25.04
N LEU A 113 0.77 -12.51 -24.07
CA LEU A 113 0.67 -12.80 -22.63
C LEU A 113 -0.59 -12.14 -22.06
N VAL A 114 -1.49 -12.93 -21.48
CA VAL A 114 -2.71 -12.45 -20.82
C VAL A 114 -2.58 -12.69 -19.34
N VAL A 115 -2.84 -11.65 -18.53
CA VAL A 115 -2.77 -11.71 -17.08
C VAL A 115 -4.17 -11.48 -16.51
N ALA A 116 -4.61 -12.37 -15.62
CA ALA A 116 -5.82 -12.25 -14.84
C ALA A 116 -5.48 -12.60 -13.37
N PHE A 117 -6.25 -12.03 -12.44
CA PHE A 117 -6.05 -12.27 -11.01
C PHE A 117 -7.34 -12.83 -10.40
N GLY A 118 -7.18 -13.79 -9.49
CA GLY A 118 -8.26 -14.53 -8.84
C GLY A 118 -8.51 -15.89 -9.49
N THR A 119 -8.95 -16.83 -8.67
CA THR A 119 -9.39 -18.18 -9.05
C THR A 119 -10.90 -18.24 -9.21
#